data_AF-A0A8T1VPJ0-F1
#
_entry.id   AF-A0A8T1VPJ0-F1
#
_cell.length_a   1.000
_cell.length_b   1.000
_cell.length_c   1.000
_cell.angle_alpha   90.00
_cell.angle_beta   90.00
_cell.angle_gamma   90.00
#
_symmetry.space_group_name_H-M   'P 1'
#
loop_
_entity.id
_entity.type
_entity.pdbx_description
1 polymer ?
#
loop_
_entity_poly.entity_id
_entity_poly.type
_entity_poly.pdbx_seq_one_letter_code
_entity_poly.pdbx_strand_id
1 'polypeptide(L)'
;MASDPLSAVKQLQDVVEALAPTLRPQVLPKGAQYGLDLILGLCKTEEQRQTLLALVQSSRPGAAKAVKTQESEEDTDGEKDQDEYLEPQVVGTFDLENRVFAVQKLQWMHERDAVVHEFARFLELQLENPKASQLVVQHFLEVNGHKKEETIKAQQCFSAAFALQTLLRAFPRPAIAVDGKALEITSETDIAQTFAPLFASAKKNVKAKAKTEKQTGKKSKAKQQKSKKRKSP
;
A
#
# COMPACT_ATOMS: atom_id res chain seq x y z
N MET A 1 16.63 -12.79 26.38
CA MET A 1 16.53 -11.33 26.21
C MET A 1 15.09 -11.04 25.83
N ALA A 2 14.37 -10.20 26.58
CA ALA A 2 13.01 -9.82 26.20
C ALA A 2 13.10 -9.04 24.88
N SER A 3 12.52 -9.57 23.81
CA SER A 3 12.36 -8.83 22.56
C SER A 3 11.50 -7.61 22.84
N ASP A 4 12.03 -6.41 22.60
CA ASP A 4 11.25 -5.18 22.66
C ASP A 4 9.99 -5.32 21.78
N PRO A 5 8.80 -4.91 22.25
CA PRO A 5 7.55 -5.07 21.50
C PRO A 5 7.61 -4.51 20.07
N LEU A 6 8.35 -3.43 19.81
CA LEU A 6 8.48 -2.88 18.45
C LEU A 6 9.35 -3.77 17.55
N SER A 7 10.31 -4.50 18.13
CA SER A 7 11.07 -5.52 17.40
C SER A 7 10.17 -6.68 16.95
N ALA A 8 9.20 -7.08 17.79
CA ALA A 8 8.23 -8.10 17.42
C ALA A 8 7.26 -7.61 16.33
N VAL A 9 6.82 -6.35 16.39
CA VAL A 9 6.04 -5.72 15.30
C VAL A 9 6.80 -5.80 13.99
N LYS A 10 8.07 -5.40 13.98
CA LYS A 10 8.92 -5.43 12.78
C LYS A 10 9.02 -6.84 12.21
N GLN A 11 9.35 -7.82 13.05
CA GLN A 11 9.49 -9.21 12.63
C GLN A 11 8.20 -9.74 11.99
N LEU A 12 7.04 -9.43 12.57
CA LEU A 12 5.75 -9.85 12.02
C LEU A 12 5.42 -9.13 10.71
N GLN A 13 5.73 -7.84 10.59
CA GLN A 13 5.60 -7.10 9.32
C GLN A 13 6.48 -7.72 8.23
N ASP A 14 7.74 -8.02 8.54
CA ASP A 14 8.70 -8.63 7.61
C ASP A 14 8.21 -10.03 7.16
N VAL A 15 7.64 -10.82 8.06
CA VAL A 15 7.06 -12.15 7.74
C VAL A 15 5.86 -12.03 6.82
N VAL A 16 4.91 -11.12 7.12
CA VAL A 16 3.74 -10.90 6.27
C VAL A 16 4.17 -10.40 4.90
N GLU A 17 5.12 -9.47 4.82
CA GLU A 17 5.64 -8.97 3.55
C GLU A 17 6.35 -10.05 2.73
N ALA A 18 7.11 -10.93 3.37
CA ALA A 18 7.79 -12.03 2.69
C ALA A 18 6.82 -13.10 2.14
N LEU A 19 5.74 -13.40 2.87
CA LEU A 19 4.74 -14.41 2.48
C LEU A 19 3.63 -13.85 1.58
N ALA A 20 3.41 -12.53 1.61
CA ALA A 20 2.35 -11.87 0.87
C ALA A 20 2.85 -10.58 0.19
N PRO A 21 3.83 -10.68 -0.73
CA PRO A 21 4.42 -9.51 -1.37
C PRO A 21 3.41 -8.71 -2.21
N THR A 22 2.39 -9.37 -2.77
CA THR A 22 1.43 -8.79 -3.72
C THR A 22 0.09 -8.48 -3.06
N LEU A 23 -0.59 -9.50 -2.52
CA LEU A 23 -1.90 -9.39 -1.90
C LEU A 23 -1.77 -9.77 -0.43
N ARG A 24 -1.92 -8.79 0.45
CA ARG A 24 -1.62 -8.91 1.88
C ARG A 24 -2.82 -8.54 2.75
N PRO A 25 -3.08 -9.29 3.84
CA PRO A 25 -4.07 -8.89 4.83
C PRO A 25 -3.67 -7.55 5.45
N GLN A 26 -4.60 -6.59 5.43
CA GLN A 26 -4.41 -5.31 6.07
C GLN A 26 -4.48 -5.50 7.57
N VAL A 27 -3.41 -5.15 8.27
CA VAL A 27 -3.43 -5.10 9.72
C VAL A 27 -3.74 -3.67 10.14
N LEU A 28 -4.73 -3.52 11.02
CA LEU A 28 -5.18 -2.22 11.51
C LEU A 28 -4.88 -2.03 13.01
N PRO A 29 -4.46 -0.81 13.41
CA PRO A 29 -4.27 -0.48 14.81
C PRO A 29 -5.62 -0.34 15.54
N LYS A 30 -5.55 -0.13 16.85
CA LYS A 30 -6.74 0.10 17.68
C LYS A 30 -7.58 1.28 17.17
N GLY A 31 -8.87 1.05 16.94
CA GLY A 31 -9.84 2.10 16.58
C GLY A 31 -9.80 2.53 15.11
N ALA A 32 -9.08 1.82 14.24
CA ALA A 32 -9.19 1.98 12.79
C ALA A 32 -10.19 0.97 12.19
N GLN A 33 -10.82 1.36 11.08
CA GLN A 33 -11.76 0.54 10.30
C GLN A 33 -11.15 0.18 8.94
N TYR A 34 -11.69 -0.84 8.29
CA TYR A 34 -11.25 -1.28 6.96
C TYR A 34 -11.85 -0.40 5.84
N GLY A 35 -11.34 -0.57 4.62
CA GLY A 35 -11.85 0.12 3.44
C GLY A 35 -11.78 1.64 3.55
N LEU A 36 -12.74 2.31 2.91
CA LEU A 36 -12.84 3.77 2.92
C LEU A 36 -13.15 4.36 4.30
N ASP A 37 -13.77 3.59 5.18
CA ASP A 37 -14.14 4.06 6.52
C ASP A 37 -12.91 4.50 7.32
N LEU A 38 -11.73 3.95 7.02
CA LEU A 38 -10.47 4.38 7.59
C LEU A 38 -10.23 5.88 7.41
N ILE A 39 -10.43 6.40 6.20
CA ILE A 39 -10.15 7.79 5.85
C ILE A 39 -11.40 8.66 6.00
N LEU A 40 -12.60 8.14 5.72
CA LEU A 40 -13.86 8.85 5.94
C LEU A 40 -14.08 9.14 7.43
N GLY A 41 -13.67 8.23 8.31
CA GLY A 41 -13.71 8.44 9.76
C GLY A 41 -12.88 9.62 10.26
N LEU A 42 -11.97 10.17 9.45
CA LEU A 42 -11.12 11.32 9.80
C LEU A 42 -11.80 12.66 9.48
N CYS A 43 -12.73 12.69 8.53
CA CYS A 43 -13.49 13.88 8.15
C CYS A 43 -14.36 14.39 9.32
N LYS A 44 -14.38 15.73 9.51
CA LYS A 44 -15.12 16.43 10.56
C LYS A 44 -16.48 16.91 10.13
N THR A 45 -16.67 17.17 8.84
CA THR A 45 -17.96 17.62 8.29
C THR A 45 -18.46 16.68 7.19
N GLU A 46 -19.73 16.83 6.81
CA GLU A 46 -20.31 16.03 5.73
C GLU A 46 -19.76 16.47 4.36
N GLU A 47 -19.53 17.76 4.16
CA GLU A 47 -18.94 18.31 2.93
C GLU A 47 -17.55 17.73 2.69
N GLN A 48 -16.77 17.54 3.76
CA GLN A 48 -15.48 16.87 3.71
C GLN A 48 -15.60 15.40 3.29
N ARG A 49 -16.60 14.67 3.81
CA ARG A 49 -16.87 13.26 3.42
C ARG A 49 -17.25 13.16 1.95
N GLN A 50 -18.18 14.01 1.50
CA GLN A 50 -18.63 14.04 0.11
C GLN A 50 -17.49 14.39 -0.86
N THR A 51 -16.64 15.34 -0.48
CA THR A 51 -15.44 15.69 -1.26
C THR A 51 -14.51 14.48 -1.40
N LEU A 52 -14.24 13.76 -0.31
CA LEU A 52 -13.37 12.57 -0.35
C LEU A 52 -13.97 11.44 -1.18
N LEU A 53 -15.29 11.20 -1.05
CA LEU A 53 -16.00 10.21 -1.86
C LEU A 53 -15.93 10.54 -3.36
N ALA A 54 -16.12 11.81 -3.73
CA ALA A 54 -16.00 12.26 -5.11
C ALA A 54 -14.58 12.01 -5.67
N LEU A 55 -13.54 12.29 -4.87
CA LEU A 55 -12.15 12.03 -5.26
C LEU A 55 -11.88 10.54 -5.45
N VAL A 56 -12.36 9.70 -4.53
CA VAL A 56 -12.28 8.24 -4.66
C VAL A 56 -12.92 7.80 -5.98
N GLN A 57 -14.17 8.17 -6.24
CA GLN A 57 -14.87 7.77 -7.46
C GLN A 57 -14.17 8.27 -8.73
N SER A 58 -13.60 9.48 -8.71
CA SER A 58 -12.84 10.02 -9.84
C SER A 58 -11.56 9.21 -10.15
N SER A 59 -11.02 8.51 -9.15
CA SER A 59 -9.82 7.66 -9.28
C SER A 59 -10.12 6.24 -9.77
N ARG A 60 -11.40 5.86 -9.89
CA ARG A 60 -11.79 4.51 -10.30
C ARG A 60 -11.25 4.18 -11.69
N PRO A 61 -10.54 3.05 -11.87
CA PRO A 61 -10.14 2.59 -13.19
C PRO A 61 -11.35 2.54 -14.14
N GLY A 62 -11.21 3.15 -15.32
CA GLY A 62 -12.29 3.18 -16.32
C GLY A 62 -13.32 4.31 -16.18
N ALA A 63 -13.31 5.11 -15.10
CA ALA A 63 -14.29 6.20 -14.89
C ALA A 63 -14.34 7.23 -16.04
N ALA A 64 -13.19 7.50 -16.69
CA ALA A 64 -13.11 8.43 -17.82
C ALA A 64 -13.65 7.88 -19.15
N LYS A 65 -13.79 6.54 -19.29
CA LYS A 65 -14.31 5.92 -20.52
C LYS A 65 -15.84 5.93 -20.57
N ALA A 66 -16.51 5.84 -19.42
CA ALA A 66 -17.98 5.82 -19.34
C ALA A 66 -18.65 7.13 -19.83
N VAL A 67 -17.95 8.26 -19.78
CA VAL A 67 -18.50 9.57 -20.23
C VAL A 67 -18.48 9.71 -21.76
N LYS A 68 -17.73 8.88 -22.50
CA LYS A 68 -17.60 8.99 -23.96
C LYS A 68 -18.49 8.04 -24.77
N THR A 69 -19.19 7.11 -24.12
CA THR A 69 -19.98 6.08 -24.81
C THR A 69 -21.49 6.35 -24.83
N GLN A 70 -21.95 7.54 -24.41
CA GLN A 70 -23.39 7.87 -24.39
C GLN A 70 -23.96 8.38 -25.73
N GLU A 71 -23.17 8.41 -26.82
CA GLU A 71 -23.66 8.91 -28.13
C GLU A 71 -23.71 7.87 -29.26
N SER A 72 -23.47 6.58 -29.02
CA SER A 72 -23.61 5.60 -30.10
C SER A 72 -24.13 4.24 -29.64
N GLU A 73 -25.34 3.95 -30.14
CA GLU A 73 -25.86 2.63 -30.54
C GLU A 73 -26.50 1.74 -29.46
N GLU A 74 -27.84 1.71 -29.55
CA GLU A 74 -28.66 0.53 -29.31
C GLU A 74 -28.11 -0.66 -30.12
N ASP A 75 -27.51 -1.66 -29.48
CA ASP A 75 -27.79 -3.07 -29.77
C ASP A 75 -27.08 -4.04 -28.81
N THR A 76 -27.79 -5.14 -28.55
CA THR A 76 -27.34 -6.46 -28.06
C THR A 76 -26.84 -6.65 -26.62
N ASP A 77 -27.61 -7.49 -25.94
CA ASP A 77 -27.26 -8.50 -24.92
C ASP A 77 -25.78 -8.92 -24.98
N GLY A 78 -24.94 -8.24 -24.20
CA GLY A 78 -23.53 -8.54 -24.02
C GLY A 78 -23.28 -8.78 -22.55
N GLU A 79 -22.76 -9.97 -22.22
CA GLU A 79 -22.32 -10.31 -20.88
C GLU A 79 -21.49 -9.16 -20.31
N LYS A 80 -21.92 -8.60 -19.17
CA LYS A 80 -21.20 -7.54 -18.49
C LYS A 80 -19.81 -8.05 -18.16
N ASP A 81 -18.85 -7.49 -18.88
CA ASP A 81 -17.44 -7.86 -18.84
C ASP A 81 -16.89 -7.87 -17.40
N GLN A 82 -15.90 -8.74 -17.17
CA GLN A 82 -15.17 -9.03 -15.93
C GLN A 82 -14.52 -7.82 -15.19
N ASP A 83 -14.81 -6.59 -15.61
CA ASP A 83 -14.57 -5.34 -14.88
C ASP A 83 -15.59 -5.09 -13.74
N GLU A 84 -16.39 -6.11 -13.40
CA GLU A 84 -17.78 -5.98 -12.93
C GLU A 84 -17.98 -5.57 -11.44
N TYR A 85 -16.99 -5.67 -10.56
CA TYR A 85 -17.13 -5.14 -9.19
C TYR A 85 -15.75 -4.87 -8.57
N LEU A 86 -15.36 -3.60 -8.54
CA LEU A 86 -14.16 -3.14 -7.84
C LEU A 86 -14.57 -2.37 -6.59
N GLU A 87 -13.99 -2.75 -5.46
CA GLU A 87 -14.16 -2.09 -4.18
C GLU A 87 -12.92 -1.23 -3.86
N PRO A 88 -13.10 0.04 -3.45
CA PRO A 88 -11.99 0.89 -3.07
C PRO A 88 -11.49 0.52 -1.65
N GLN A 89 -10.23 0.11 -1.59
CA GLN A 89 -9.56 -0.29 -0.36
C GLN A 89 -8.43 0.69 -0.01
N VAL A 90 -8.28 0.99 1.28
CA VAL A 90 -7.21 1.86 1.78
C VAL A 90 -6.07 1.01 2.32
N VAL A 91 -4.91 1.11 1.68
CA VAL A 91 -3.73 0.35 2.06
C VAL A 91 -2.85 1.18 2.98
N GLY A 92 -2.45 0.60 4.11
CA GLY A 92 -1.57 1.24 5.07
C GLY A 92 -0.66 0.26 5.80
N THR A 93 0.29 0.78 6.56
CA THR A 93 1.18 -0.01 7.42
C THR A 93 1.52 0.77 8.67
N PHE A 94 1.89 0.07 9.74
CA PHE A 94 2.43 0.74 10.92
C PHE A 94 3.87 1.16 10.65
N ASP A 95 4.13 2.46 10.73
CA ASP A 95 5.48 3.02 10.66
C ASP A 95 6.08 2.99 12.07
N LEU A 96 7.06 2.10 12.25
CA LEU A 96 7.76 1.89 13.52
C LEU A 96 8.60 3.08 13.95
N GLU A 97 9.21 3.78 13.00
CA GLU A 97 10.12 4.89 13.27
C GLU A 97 9.33 6.10 13.77
N ASN A 98 8.27 6.44 13.04
CA ASN A 98 7.41 7.59 13.35
C ASN A 98 6.27 7.25 14.33
N ARG A 99 6.04 5.97 14.63
CA ARG A 99 4.98 5.45 15.51
C ARG A 99 3.57 5.89 15.08
N VAL A 100 3.35 5.94 13.77
CA VAL A 100 2.08 6.32 13.15
C VAL A 100 1.57 5.16 12.31
N PHE A 101 0.27 5.16 12.02
CA PHE A 101 -0.26 4.32 10.96
C PHE A 101 -0.19 5.09 9.64
N ALA A 102 0.76 4.72 8.79
CA ALA A 102 0.98 5.35 7.50
C ALA A 102 0.00 4.78 6.47
N VAL A 103 -0.94 5.61 6.03
CA VAL A 103 -1.80 5.32 4.88
C VAL A 103 -1.01 5.63 3.62
N GLN A 104 -0.87 4.62 2.77
CA GLN A 104 0.07 4.63 1.65
C GLN A 104 -0.63 4.95 0.33
N LYS A 105 -1.79 4.35 0.07
CA LYS A 105 -2.52 4.50 -1.19
C LYS A 105 -3.97 4.07 -1.06
N LEU A 106 -4.79 4.55 -2.00
CA LEU A 106 -6.04 3.90 -2.36
C LEU A 106 -5.78 2.86 -3.44
N GLN A 107 -6.39 1.68 -3.32
CA GLN A 107 -6.34 0.63 -4.32
C GLN A 107 -7.74 0.09 -4.59
N TRP A 108 -8.12 0.02 -5.86
CA TRP A 108 -9.33 -0.66 -6.29
C TRP A 108 -9.04 -2.16 -6.39
N MET A 109 -9.81 -2.96 -5.67
CA MET A 109 -9.61 -4.41 -5.55
C MET A 109 -10.87 -5.14 -6.01
N HIS A 110 -10.69 -6.30 -6.66
CA HIS A 110 -11.80 -7.22 -6.86
C HIS A 110 -12.25 -7.81 -5.52
N GLU A 111 -13.49 -8.27 -5.44
CA GLU A 111 -14.08 -8.81 -4.22
C GLU A 111 -13.19 -9.85 -3.50
N ARG A 112 -12.59 -10.79 -4.23
CA ARG A 112 -11.72 -11.82 -3.62
C ARG A 112 -10.45 -11.23 -3.01
N ASP A 113 -9.86 -10.23 -3.63
CA ASP A 113 -8.70 -9.50 -3.10
C ASP A 113 -9.11 -8.67 -1.88
N ALA A 114 -10.26 -8.00 -1.97
CA ALA A 114 -10.82 -7.22 -0.87
C ALA A 114 -11.10 -8.09 0.37
N VAL A 115 -11.64 -9.30 0.20
CA VAL A 115 -11.84 -10.26 1.29
C VAL A 115 -10.52 -10.61 1.98
N VAL A 116 -9.45 -10.87 1.22
CA VAL A 116 -8.14 -11.17 1.81
C VAL A 116 -7.57 -9.94 2.53
N HIS A 117 -7.72 -8.76 1.93
CA HIS A 117 -7.24 -7.50 2.48
C HIS A 117 -7.97 -7.16 3.79
N GLU A 118 -9.28 -7.30 3.82
CA GLU A 118 -10.11 -7.12 5.01
C GLU A 118 -10.03 -8.36 5.90
N PHE A 119 -8.96 -8.43 6.69
CA PHE A 119 -8.64 -9.64 7.46
C PHE A 119 -9.78 -10.15 8.34
N ALA A 120 -10.62 -9.25 8.88
CA ALA A 120 -11.83 -9.64 9.63
C ALA A 120 -12.86 -10.38 8.75
N ARG A 121 -13.14 -9.88 7.55
CA ARG A 121 -14.07 -10.49 6.57
C ARG A 121 -13.59 -11.86 6.13
N PHE A 122 -12.27 -12.04 5.97
CA PHE A 122 -11.70 -13.37 5.69
C PHE A 122 -11.93 -14.36 6.83
N LEU A 123 -11.75 -13.94 8.09
CA LEU A 123 -12.00 -14.80 9.26
C LEU A 123 -13.49 -15.17 9.38
N GLU A 124 -14.39 -14.23 9.12
CA GLU A 124 -15.84 -14.49 9.07
C GLU A 124 -16.18 -15.51 7.98
N LEU A 125 -15.65 -15.34 6.77
CA LEU A 125 -15.84 -16.29 5.68
C LEU A 125 -15.36 -17.71 6.02
N GLN A 126 -14.24 -17.84 6.74
CA GLN A 126 -13.73 -19.15 7.20
C GLN A 126 -14.73 -19.86 8.12
N LEU A 127 -15.48 -19.11 8.95
CA LEU A 127 -16.47 -19.66 9.87
C LEU A 127 -17.80 -19.96 9.18
N GLU A 128 -18.25 -19.07 8.29
CA GLU A 128 -19.54 -19.18 7.62
C GLU A 128 -19.52 -20.18 6.46
N ASN A 129 -18.47 -20.17 5.64
CA ASN A 129 -18.35 -21.01 4.45
C ASN A 129 -16.91 -21.48 4.21
N PRO A 130 -16.48 -22.55 4.91
CA PRO A 130 -15.13 -23.10 4.78
C PRO A 130 -14.74 -23.45 3.34
N LYS A 131 -15.68 -23.90 2.50
CA LYS A 131 -15.40 -24.26 1.10
C LYS A 131 -15.06 -23.02 0.26
N ALA A 132 -15.85 -21.95 0.38
CA ALA A 132 -15.55 -20.70 -0.31
C ALA A 132 -14.24 -20.08 0.20
N SER A 133 -14.01 -20.16 1.51
CA SER A 133 -12.78 -19.67 2.14
C SER A 133 -11.52 -20.37 1.61
N GLN A 134 -11.61 -21.67 1.28
CA GLN A 134 -10.50 -22.43 0.69
C GLN A 134 -10.14 -21.91 -0.70
N LEU A 135 -11.13 -21.50 -1.51
CA LEU A 135 -10.88 -20.88 -2.81
C LEU A 135 -10.17 -19.54 -2.67
N VAL A 136 -10.52 -18.76 -1.64
CA VAL A 136 -9.84 -17.50 -1.32
C VAL A 136 -8.39 -17.75 -0.88
N VAL A 137 -8.13 -18.79 -0.09
CA VAL A 137 -6.76 -19.18 0.30
C VAL A 137 -5.92 -19.60 -0.92
N GLN A 138 -6.49 -20.40 -1.83
CA GLN A 138 -5.80 -20.80 -3.05
C GLN A 138 -5.48 -19.60 -3.93
N HIS A 139 -6.44 -18.68 -4.10
CA HIS A 139 -6.25 -17.42 -4.82
C HIS A 139 -5.14 -16.56 -4.19
N PHE A 140 -5.19 -16.38 -2.86
CA PHE A 140 -4.15 -15.68 -2.11
C PHE A 140 -2.75 -16.27 -2.34
N LEU A 141 -2.62 -17.60 -2.32
CA LEU A 141 -1.34 -18.27 -2.57
C LEU A 141 -0.85 -17.99 -3.99
N GLU A 142 -1.71 -18.16 -5.00
CA GLU A 142 -1.34 -17.95 -6.40
C GLU A 142 -0.91 -16.52 -6.71
N VAL A 143 -1.67 -15.53 -6.25
CA VAL A 143 -1.37 -14.10 -6.45
C VAL A 143 -0.03 -13.71 -5.82
N ASN A 144 0.36 -14.40 -4.74
CA ASN A 144 1.64 -14.21 -4.06
C ASN A 144 2.76 -15.14 -4.55
N GLY A 145 2.54 -15.88 -5.65
CA GLY A 145 3.56 -16.72 -6.29
C GLY A 145 3.84 -18.04 -5.54
N HIS A 146 2.89 -18.51 -4.74
CA HIS A 146 2.92 -19.80 -4.08
C HIS A 146 2.03 -20.82 -4.81
N LYS A 147 2.26 -22.11 -4.58
CA LYS A 147 1.37 -23.15 -5.13
C LYS A 147 0.10 -23.23 -4.28
N LYS A 148 -1.03 -23.55 -4.91
CA LYS A 148 -2.36 -23.66 -4.27
C LYS A 148 -2.39 -24.63 -3.09
N GLU A 149 -1.52 -25.64 -3.11
CA GLU A 149 -1.43 -26.69 -2.09
C GLU A 149 -0.55 -26.29 -0.89
N GLU A 150 0.19 -25.18 -0.96
CA GLU A 150 1.07 -24.69 0.11
C GLU A 150 0.28 -23.98 1.23
N THR A 151 -0.80 -24.61 1.71
CA THR A 151 -1.72 -24.04 2.71
C THR A 151 -1.02 -23.65 4.02
N ILE A 152 0.08 -24.30 4.37
CA ILE A 152 0.92 -23.95 5.53
C ILE A 152 1.48 -22.53 5.39
N LYS A 153 1.86 -22.08 4.19
CA LYS A 153 2.34 -20.69 3.97
C LYS A 153 1.23 -19.68 4.22
N ALA A 154 0.02 -19.97 3.74
CA ALA A 154 -1.14 -19.13 4.02
C ALA A 154 -1.43 -19.07 5.52
N GLN A 155 -1.43 -20.21 6.21
CA GLN A 155 -1.61 -20.27 7.65
C GLN A 155 -0.55 -19.44 8.39
N GLN A 156 0.73 -19.55 8.01
CA GLN A 156 1.82 -18.75 8.59
C GLN A 156 1.58 -17.25 8.38
N CYS A 157 1.19 -16.84 7.17
CA CYS A 157 0.93 -15.44 6.85
C CYS A 157 -0.25 -14.88 7.66
N PHE A 158 -1.40 -15.55 7.65
CA PHE A 158 -2.59 -15.09 8.40
C PHE A 158 -2.37 -15.15 9.92
N SER A 159 -1.62 -16.13 10.42
CA SER A 159 -1.26 -16.18 11.84
C SER A 159 -0.33 -15.04 12.23
N ALA A 160 0.65 -14.69 11.38
CA ALA A 160 1.52 -13.55 11.60
C ALA A 160 0.73 -12.23 11.55
N ALA A 161 -0.20 -12.07 10.59
CA ALA A 161 -1.08 -10.91 10.51
C ALA A 161 -1.99 -10.79 11.74
N PHE A 162 -2.54 -11.90 12.24
CA PHE A 162 -3.33 -11.93 13.48
C PHE A 162 -2.53 -11.53 14.71
N ALA A 163 -1.32 -12.08 14.85
CA ALA A 163 -0.41 -11.72 15.94
C ALA A 163 -0.02 -10.24 15.88
N LEU A 164 0.27 -9.74 14.68
CA LEU A 164 0.58 -8.32 14.44
C LEU A 164 -0.60 -7.43 14.81
N GLN A 165 -1.82 -7.81 14.42
CA GLN A 165 -3.03 -7.06 14.75
C GLN A 165 -3.25 -7.00 16.26
N THR A 166 -3.11 -8.14 16.94
CA THR A 166 -3.25 -8.24 18.39
C THR A 166 -2.24 -7.31 19.08
N LEU A 167 -0.98 -7.34 18.64
CA LEU A 167 0.07 -6.50 19.20
C LEU A 167 -0.17 -5.00 18.93
N LEU A 168 -0.53 -4.63 17.70
CA LEU A 168 -0.83 -3.24 17.35
C LEU A 168 -2.06 -2.68 18.06
N ARG A 169 -3.03 -3.54 18.39
CA ARG A 169 -4.21 -3.16 19.19
C ARG A 169 -3.91 -3.02 20.68
N ALA A 170 -2.79 -3.55 21.16
CA ALA A 170 -2.33 -3.36 22.53
C ALA A 170 -1.61 -2.01 22.74
N PHE A 171 -1.05 -1.41 21.68
CA PHE A 171 -0.48 -0.07 21.75
C PHE A 171 -1.56 1.02 21.87
N PRO A 172 -1.19 2.22 22.38
CA PRO A 172 -2.01 3.41 22.24
C PRO A 172 -2.41 3.62 20.77
N ARG A 173 -3.60 4.18 20.55
CA ARG A 173 -4.07 4.49 19.20
C ARG A 173 -3.05 5.40 18.51
N PRO A 174 -2.39 4.95 17.43
CA PRO A 174 -1.44 5.79 16.72
C PRO A 174 -2.18 6.88 15.94
N ALA A 175 -1.49 7.99 15.70
CA ALA A 175 -1.95 8.97 14.72
C ALA A 175 -1.97 8.33 13.32
N ILE A 176 -2.89 8.77 12.48
CA ILE A 176 -2.90 8.40 11.07
C ILE A 176 -2.01 9.37 10.31
N ALA A 177 -1.14 8.86 9.44
CA ALA A 177 -0.27 9.67 8.60
C ALA A 177 -0.55 9.43 7.11
N VAL A 178 -0.41 10.48 6.30
CA VAL A 178 -0.40 10.42 4.83
C VAL A 178 0.85 11.14 4.37
N ASP A 179 1.57 10.57 3.40
CA ASP A 179 2.83 11.14 2.89
C ASP A 179 3.86 11.45 4.00
N GLY A 180 3.96 10.53 4.98
CA GLY A 180 4.88 10.64 6.12
C GLY A 180 4.50 11.70 7.16
N LYS A 181 3.36 12.37 7.04
CA LYS A 181 2.91 13.41 7.97
C LYS A 181 1.68 12.96 8.73
N ALA A 182 1.74 13.04 10.06
CA ALA A 182 0.57 12.83 10.91
C ALA A 182 -0.52 13.85 10.56
N LEU A 183 -1.75 13.37 10.42
CA LEU A 183 -2.90 14.17 10.04
C LEU A 183 -3.56 14.82 11.26
N GLU A 184 -3.79 16.12 11.18
CA GLU A 184 -4.66 16.87 12.08
C GLU A 184 -5.80 17.48 11.26
N ILE A 185 -6.92 16.78 11.16
CA ILE A 185 -8.09 17.24 10.39
C ILE A 185 -9.02 18.06 11.30
N THR A 186 -9.25 19.30 10.90
CA THR A 186 -10.24 20.25 11.46
C THR A 186 -11.39 20.49 10.47
N SER A 187 -12.40 21.28 10.84
CA SER A 187 -13.50 21.66 9.93
C SER A 187 -13.02 22.41 8.69
N GLU A 188 -11.94 23.18 8.81
CA GLU A 188 -11.40 24.03 7.74
C GLU A 188 -10.34 23.33 6.88
N THR A 189 -10.04 22.06 7.16
CA THR A 189 -9.00 21.32 6.43
C THR A 189 -9.42 21.04 4.99
N ASP A 190 -8.56 21.37 4.03
CA ASP A 190 -8.73 20.97 2.63
C ASP A 190 -8.46 19.46 2.48
N ILE A 191 -9.54 18.69 2.44
CA ILE A 191 -9.52 17.23 2.29
C ILE A 191 -8.96 16.81 0.94
N ALA A 192 -9.22 17.58 -0.12
CA ALA A 192 -8.74 17.23 -1.45
C ALA A 192 -7.22 17.30 -1.51
N GLN A 193 -6.64 18.37 -0.99
CA GLN A 193 -5.19 18.50 -0.90
C GLN A 193 -4.57 17.47 0.06
N THR A 194 -5.22 17.23 1.21
CA THR A 194 -4.72 16.32 2.24
C THR A 194 -4.61 14.88 1.76
N PHE A 195 -5.62 14.38 1.04
CA PHE A 195 -5.66 13.00 0.58
C PHE A 195 -5.18 12.81 -0.87
N ALA A 196 -4.90 13.89 -1.61
CA ALA A 196 -4.33 13.82 -2.97
C ALA A 196 -3.17 12.81 -3.13
N PRO A 197 -2.22 12.67 -2.18
CA PRO A 197 -1.14 11.69 -2.30
C PRO A 197 -1.62 10.24 -2.43
N LEU A 198 -2.81 9.89 -1.91
CA LEU A 198 -3.34 8.52 -1.95
C LEU A 198 -3.81 8.09 -3.34
N PHE A 199 -4.16 9.06 -4.19
CA PHE A 199 -4.72 8.83 -5.53
C PHE A 199 -3.66 8.96 -6.63
N ALA A 200 -2.48 9.51 -6.30
CA ALA A 200 -1.40 9.62 -7.26
C ALA A 200 -0.86 8.22 -7.57
N SER A 201 -1.09 7.74 -8.80
CA SER A 201 -0.38 6.56 -9.32
C SER A 201 1.12 6.74 -9.04
N ALA A 202 1.73 5.79 -8.33
CA ALA A 202 3.11 5.88 -7.85
C ALA A 202 4.11 5.99 -9.00
N LYS A 203 4.22 7.18 -9.60
CA LYS A 203 5.26 7.58 -10.54
C LYS A 203 6.23 8.47 -9.79
N LYS A 204 7.11 7.88 -8.97
CA LYS A 204 8.37 8.52 -8.56
C LYS A 204 9.35 7.51 -7.98
N ASN A 205 10.24 7.05 -8.86
CA ASN A 205 11.67 7.01 -8.59
C ASN A 205 12.43 7.14 -9.93
N VAL A 206 12.28 8.30 -10.58
CA VAL A 206 13.29 8.73 -11.55
C VAL A 206 14.48 9.18 -10.72
N LYS A 207 15.55 8.39 -10.75
CA LYS A 207 16.88 8.74 -10.22
C LYS A 207 17.18 10.20 -10.55
N ALA A 208 17.26 11.04 -9.51
CA ALA A 208 17.82 12.37 -9.63
C ALA A 208 19.26 12.21 -10.14
N LYS A 209 19.50 12.58 -11.40
CA LYS A 209 20.84 12.73 -11.97
C LYS A 209 21.59 13.73 -11.10
N ALA A 210 22.63 13.28 -10.43
CA ALA A 210 23.66 14.16 -9.88
C ALA A 210 24.21 15.00 -11.04
N LYS A 211 23.93 16.31 -11.01
CA LYS A 211 24.61 17.28 -11.87
C LYS A 211 26.04 17.39 -11.38
N THR A 212 26.98 16.83 -12.15
CA THR A 212 28.41 17.12 -12.02
C THR A 212 28.63 18.54 -12.49
N GLU A 213 28.80 19.48 -11.56
CA GLU A 213 29.27 20.83 -11.88
C GLU A 213 30.74 20.77 -12.31
N LYS A 214 30.97 21.09 -13.58
CA LYS A 214 32.26 21.51 -14.11
C LYS A 214 32.59 22.89 -13.54
N GLN A 215 33.66 23.00 -12.76
CA GLN A 215 34.40 24.25 -12.68
C GLN A 215 35.63 24.20 -13.58
N THR A 216 35.67 25.15 -14.49
CA THR A 216 36.75 25.42 -15.44
C THR A 216 37.82 26.33 -14.83
N GLY A 217 39.09 25.89 -14.92
CA GLY A 217 40.16 26.74 -15.46
C GLY A 217 41.29 27.17 -14.50
N LYS A 218 42.51 26.65 -14.73
CA LYS A 218 43.63 27.44 -15.32
C LYS A 218 44.86 26.59 -15.64
N LYS A 219 45.43 26.87 -16.82
CA LYS A 219 46.65 26.30 -17.41
C LYS A 219 47.91 26.70 -16.63
N SER A 220 48.88 25.79 -16.50
CA SER A 220 50.30 26.12 -16.72
C SER A 220 51.11 24.88 -17.13
N LYS A 221 52.20 25.14 -17.86
CA LYS A 221 52.92 24.24 -18.80
C LYS A 221 54.04 23.42 -18.14
N ALA A 222 54.28 22.25 -18.74
CA ALA A 222 55.56 21.63 -19.10
C ALA A 222 56.67 21.43 -18.06
N LYS A 223 57.09 20.15 -17.88
CA LYS A 223 58.45 19.70 -18.26
C LYS A 223 58.57 18.18 -18.28
N GLN A 224 59.03 17.66 -19.42
CA GLN A 224 59.62 16.33 -19.56
C GLN A 224 60.86 16.20 -18.68
N GLN A 225 61.09 15.04 -18.07
CA GLN A 225 62.45 14.52 -17.90
C GLN A 225 62.43 12.98 -17.82
N LYS A 226 63.11 12.37 -18.80
CA LYS A 226 63.53 10.96 -18.84
C LYS A 226 64.78 10.76 -17.96
N SER A 227 65.08 9.47 -17.73
CA SER A 227 66.33 8.86 -17.19
C SER A 227 66.22 8.45 -15.72
N LYS A 228 66.73 7.31 -15.23
CA LYS A 228 67.72 6.36 -15.76
C LYS A 228 67.62 5.04 -14.95
N LYS A 229 67.97 3.93 -15.60
CA LYS A 229 68.23 2.58 -15.04
C LYS A 229 69.05 2.59 -13.73
N ARG A 230 68.81 1.61 -12.85
CA ARG A 230 69.89 0.79 -12.27
C ARG A 230 69.41 -0.61 -11.84
N LYS A 231 70.21 -1.61 -12.22
CA LYS A 231 70.13 -3.04 -11.87
C LYS A 231 70.71 -3.31 -10.47
N SER A 232 70.14 -4.32 -9.79
CA SER A 232 70.74 -5.42 -8.97
C SER A 232 71.78 -5.08 -7.88
N PRO A 233 71.85 -5.86 -6.79
CA PRO A 233 72.23 -7.29 -6.81
C PRO A 233 71.06 -8.27 -6.79
#